data_AF-A0A1A8DHD0-F1
#
_entry.id   AF-A0A1A8DHD0-F1
#
_cell.length_a   1.000
_cell.length_b   1.000
_cell.length_c   1.000
_cell.angle_alpha   90.00
_cell.angle_beta   90.00
_cell.angle_gamma   90.00
#
_symmetry.space_group_name_H-M   'P 1'
#
loop_
_entity.id
_entity.type
_entity.pdbx_description
1 polymer ?
#
loop_
_entity_poly.entity_id
_entity_poly.type
_entity_poly.pdbx_seq_one_letter_code
_entity_poly.pdbx_strand_id
1 'polypeptide(L)'
;YEAPTPVQMQMLPVGLTGRDVIASADTGSGKTVAFLLPVVVKALQKPAEGVCSPVALILTPTRELAIQIEKQAKELVMGLANMRTALLVGGMPLPPQLHRLKSSIKIVIATPGRLIEILKQKALQLDKVKIVVVDEVDTMLKMGFQQQVLEVLEQVPKKHQSLLASATIPAGTEELASRL
;
A
#
# COMPACT_ATOMS: atom_id res chain seq x y z
N TYR A 1 15.61 10.85 -11.83
CA TYR A 1 14.61 11.93 -11.95
C TYR A 1 15.34 13.25 -11.95
N GLU A 2 15.09 14.12 -12.94
CA GLU A 2 15.68 15.46 -13.00
C GLU A 2 14.82 16.51 -12.28
N ALA A 3 13.49 16.35 -12.32
CA ALA A 3 12.53 17.21 -11.61
C ALA A 3 11.28 16.39 -11.17
N PRO A 4 10.58 16.80 -10.10
CA PRO A 4 9.33 16.17 -9.68
C PRO A 4 8.19 16.44 -10.69
N THR A 5 7.34 15.44 -10.91
CA THR A 5 6.15 15.59 -11.76
C THR A 5 5.06 16.42 -11.06
N PRO A 6 4.06 16.98 -11.78
CA PRO A 6 2.99 17.76 -11.17
C PRO A 6 2.27 17.03 -10.02
N VAL A 7 1.95 15.74 -10.20
CA VAL A 7 1.32 14.95 -9.12
C VAL A 7 2.25 14.77 -7.93
N GLN A 8 3.56 14.59 -8.14
CA GLN A 8 4.53 14.51 -7.05
C GLN A 8 4.62 15.84 -6.29
N MET A 9 4.65 16.98 -6.99
CA MET A 9 4.70 18.31 -6.37
C MET A 9 3.49 18.59 -5.48
N GLN A 10 2.31 18.05 -5.80
CA GLN A 10 1.08 18.26 -5.04
C GLN A 10 0.88 17.21 -3.95
N MET A 11 1.02 15.92 -4.29
CA MET A 11 0.73 14.80 -3.40
C MET A 11 1.80 14.63 -2.31
N LEU A 12 3.08 14.79 -2.67
CA LEU A 12 4.19 14.49 -1.76
C LEU A 12 4.18 15.39 -0.51
N PRO A 13 4.07 16.73 -0.62
CA PRO A 13 4.04 17.59 0.57
C PRO A 13 2.86 17.25 1.49
N VAL A 14 1.68 17.00 0.93
CA VAL A 14 0.48 16.65 1.71
C VAL A 14 0.67 15.29 2.38
N GLY A 15 1.13 14.28 1.64
CA GLY A 15 1.37 12.94 2.19
C GLY A 15 2.43 12.93 3.30
N LEU A 16 3.50 13.73 3.19
CA LEU A 16 4.53 13.85 4.22
C LEU A 16 4.02 14.52 5.51
N THR A 17 2.98 15.37 5.44
CA THR A 17 2.34 15.95 6.63
C THR A 17 1.48 14.93 7.41
N GLY A 18 1.31 13.72 6.89
CA GLY A 18 0.51 12.69 7.55
C GLY A 18 -1.00 12.81 7.31
N ARG A 19 -1.43 13.72 6.42
CA ARG A 19 -2.84 13.87 6.02
C ARG A 19 -3.24 12.82 5.00
N ASP A 20 -4.52 12.50 4.99
CA ASP A 20 -5.10 11.65 3.97
C ASP A 20 -5.12 12.37 2.62
N VAL A 21 -4.98 11.61 1.54
CA VAL A 21 -4.90 12.15 0.19
C VAL A 21 -5.73 11.31 -0.76
N ILE A 22 -6.50 11.98 -1.60
CA ILE A 22 -7.07 11.42 -2.82
C ILE A 22 -6.37 12.11 -3.98
N ALA A 23 -5.65 11.33 -4.79
CA ALA A 23 -4.93 11.82 -5.95
C ALA A 23 -5.50 11.20 -7.23
N SER A 24 -5.96 12.06 -8.15
CA SER A 24 -6.30 11.69 -9.52
C SER A 24 -5.23 12.20 -10.46
N ALA A 25 -4.64 11.28 -11.23
CA ALA A 25 -3.71 11.61 -12.32
C ALA A 25 -3.59 10.40 -13.27
N ASP A 26 -3.11 10.58 -14.49
CA ASP A 26 -3.01 9.48 -15.44
C ASP A 26 -1.94 8.44 -15.07
N THR A 27 -2.04 7.23 -15.62
CA THR A 27 -0.97 6.23 -15.53
C THR A 27 0.31 6.79 -16.15
N GLY A 28 1.46 6.54 -15.52
CA GLY A 28 2.75 7.09 -15.95
C GLY A 28 3.03 8.52 -15.48
N SER A 29 2.11 9.19 -14.80
CA SER A 29 2.31 10.55 -14.25
C SER A 29 3.28 10.63 -13.06
N GLY A 30 3.77 9.49 -12.56
CA GLY A 30 4.68 9.43 -11.41
C GLY A 30 4.00 9.32 -10.04
N LYS A 31 2.68 9.00 -10.00
CA LYS A 31 1.89 8.74 -8.78
C LYS A 31 2.55 7.73 -7.84
N THR A 32 3.17 6.68 -8.38
CA THR A 32 3.75 5.61 -7.58
C THR A 32 4.82 6.11 -6.63
N VAL A 33 5.78 6.90 -7.14
CA VAL A 33 6.80 7.53 -6.28
C VAL A 33 6.17 8.54 -5.31
N ALA A 34 5.12 9.25 -5.74
CA ALA A 34 4.44 10.24 -4.90
C ALA A 34 3.82 9.63 -3.63
N PHE A 35 3.26 8.43 -3.69
CA PHE A 35 2.78 7.73 -2.49
C PHE A 35 3.85 6.87 -1.79
N LEU A 36 4.85 6.35 -2.53
CA LEU A 36 5.89 5.50 -1.94
C LEU A 36 6.79 6.27 -0.98
N LEU A 37 7.09 7.54 -1.25
CA LEU A 37 7.94 8.34 -0.36
C LEU A 37 7.31 8.54 1.03
N PRO A 38 6.04 8.99 1.18
CA PRO A 38 5.36 9.00 2.48
C PRO A 38 5.33 7.63 3.16
N VAL A 39 5.12 6.55 2.39
CA VAL A 39 5.16 5.16 2.90
C VAL A 39 6.53 4.82 3.50
N VAL A 40 7.62 5.09 2.78
CA VAL A 40 8.98 4.85 3.24
C VAL A 40 9.30 5.67 4.49
N VAL A 41 8.96 6.96 4.48
CA VAL A 41 9.15 7.87 5.63
C VAL A 41 8.40 7.36 6.86
N LYS A 42 7.15 6.90 6.71
CA LYS A 42 6.39 6.31 7.82
C LYS A 42 7.03 5.00 8.30
N ALA A 43 7.45 4.13 7.38
CA ALA A 43 8.03 2.83 7.72
C ALA A 43 9.43 2.93 8.39
N LEU A 44 10.17 4.02 8.14
CA LEU A 44 11.42 4.35 8.81
C LEU A 44 11.26 4.76 10.28
N GLN A 45 10.07 5.21 10.68
CA GLN A 45 9.82 5.57 12.08
C GLN A 45 10.02 4.32 12.95
N LYS A 46 10.75 4.49 14.06
CA LYS A 46 11.05 3.38 14.97
C LYS A 46 9.72 2.78 15.46
N PRO A 47 9.52 1.46 15.32
CA PRO A 47 8.35 0.83 15.91
C PRO A 47 8.43 0.98 17.43
N ALA A 48 7.28 1.21 18.08
CA ALA A 48 7.17 0.90 19.50
C ALA A 48 7.52 -0.58 19.68
N GLU A 49 8.28 -0.90 20.72
CA GLU A 49 8.90 -2.20 20.94
C GLU A 49 7.99 -3.41 20.67
N GLY A 50 8.56 -4.50 20.15
CA GLY A 50 8.08 -5.85 20.45
C GLY A 50 7.49 -6.71 19.33
N VAL A 51 7.12 -6.22 18.13
CA VAL A 51 6.56 -7.11 17.09
C VAL A 51 6.95 -6.69 15.66
N CYS A 52 7.37 -7.67 14.86
CA CYS A 52 7.62 -7.58 13.41
C CYS A 52 6.32 -7.46 12.58
N SER A 53 5.49 -6.46 12.84
CA SER A 53 4.29 -6.20 12.03
C SER A 53 4.57 -5.15 10.96
N PRO A 54 3.91 -5.23 9.79
CA PRO A 54 4.02 -4.21 8.76
C PRO A 54 3.51 -2.87 9.28
N VAL A 55 4.22 -1.80 8.91
CA VAL A 55 3.84 -0.42 9.21
C VAL A 55 3.08 0.20 8.03
N ALA A 56 3.32 -0.31 6.82
CA ALA A 56 2.69 0.16 5.61
C ALA A 56 2.04 -0.98 4.82
N LEU A 57 0.86 -0.70 4.28
CA LEU A 57 0.12 -1.58 3.38
C LEU A 57 -0.17 -0.84 2.08
N ILE A 58 0.09 -1.49 0.95
CA ILE A 58 -0.26 -1.01 -0.38
C ILE A 58 -1.13 -2.06 -1.07
N LEU A 59 -2.34 -1.67 -1.47
CA LEU A 59 -3.28 -2.47 -2.24
C LEU A 59 -3.29 -2.01 -3.69
N THR A 60 -3.23 -2.95 -4.62
CA THR A 60 -3.24 -2.68 -6.08
C THR A 60 -3.98 -3.82 -6.81
N PRO A 61 -4.67 -3.56 -7.93
CA PRO A 61 -5.64 -4.52 -8.49
C PRO A 61 -5.00 -5.74 -9.14
N THR A 62 -3.78 -5.61 -9.68
CA THR A 62 -3.15 -6.69 -10.45
C THR A 62 -1.80 -7.09 -9.87
N ARG A 63 -1.41 -8.33 -10.18
CA ARG A 63 -0.10 -8.87 -9.80
C ARG A 63 1.02 -8.07 -10.45
N GLU A 64 0.84 -7.70 -11.70
CA GLU A 64 1.83 -7.01 -12.52
C GLU A 64 2.13 -5.63 -11.94
N LEU A 65 1.09 -4.88 -11.54
CA LEU A 65 1.25 -3.60 -10.85
C LEU A 65 1.90 -3.78 -9.48
N ALA A 66 1.50 -4.78 -8.71
CA ALA A 66 2.12 -5.06 -7.40
C ALA A 66 3.62 -5.37 -7.51
N ILE A 67 4.03 -6.13 -8.52
CA ILE A 67 5.45 -6.42 -8.80
C ILE A 67 6.20 -5.14 -9.14
N GLN A 68 5.62 -4.27 -9.98
CA GLN A 68 6.22 -2.99 -10.36
C GLN A 68 6.38 -2.06 -9.15
N ILE A 69 5.35 -1.95 -8.31
CA ILE A 69 5.39 -1.15 -7.07
C ILE A 69 6.42 -1.70 -6.11
N GLU A 70 6.48 -3.03 -5.90
CA GLU A 70 7.49 -3.63 -5.01
C GLU A 70 8.91 -3.36 -5.52
N LYS A 71 9.15 -3.45 -6.84
CA LYS A 71 10.45 -3.13 -7.43
C LYS A 71 10.86 -1.69 -7.10
N GLN A 72 9.98 -0.72 -7.32
CA GLN A 72 10.25 0.69 -7.00
C GLN A 72 10.43 0.91 -5.49
N ALA A 73 9.63 0.24 -4.65
CA ALA A 73 9.78 0.31 -3.20
C ALA A 73 11.15 -0.22 -2.75
N LYS A 74 11.62 -1.34 -3.32
CA LYS A 74 12.95 -1.91 -3.07
C LYS A 74 14.08 -0.97 -3.48
N GLU A 75 13.95 -0.32 -4.63
CA GLU A 75 14.90 0.69 -5.10
C GLU A 75 14.97 1.89 -4.13
N LEU A 76 13.83 2.40 -3.66
CA LEU A 76 13.77 3.52 -2.73
C LEU A 76 14.32 3.22 -1.34
N VAL A 77 14.21 1.97 -0.88
CA VAL A 77 14.71 1.56 0.45
C VAL A 77 16.11 0.96 0.41
N MET A 78 16.73 0.89 -0.77
CA MET A 78 18.07 0.33 -0.92
C MET A 78 19.07 1.09 -0.03
N GLY A 79 19.84 0.35 0.76
CA GLY A 79 20.80 0.92 1.72
C GLY A 79 20.19 1.29 3.09
N LEU A 80 18.86 1.22 3.26
CA LEU A 80 18.21 1.47 4.55
C LEU A 80 18.11 0.19 5.37
N ALA A 81 18.59 0.24 6.61
CA ALA A 81 18.57 -0.91 7.51
C ALA A 81 17.12 -1.32 7.85
N ASN A 82 16.86 -2.63 7.86
CA ASN A 82 15.58 -3.23 8.29
C ASN A 82 14.33 -2.82 7.46
N MET A 83 14.52 -2.32 6.24
CA MET A 83 13.42 -1.97 5.33
C MET A 83 13.10 -3.11 4.36
N ARG A 84 12.43 -4.16 4.84
CA ARG A 84 12.03 -5.30 4.00
C ARG A 84 10.60 -5.15 3.50
N THR A 85 10.39 -5.52 2.24
CA THR A 85 9.08 -5.63 1.60
C THR A 85 8.58 -7.07 1.55
N ALA A 86 7.26 -7.26 1.44
CA ALA A 86 6.67 -8.53 1.00
C ALA A 86 5.62 -8.28 -0.09
N LEU A 87 5.70 -9.08 -1.15
CA LEU A 87 4.75 -9.11 -2.26
C LEU A 87 3.76 -10.26 -2.07
N LEU A 88 2.47 -9.94 -1.92
CA LEU A 88 1.40 -10.90 -1.62
C LEU A 88 0.34 -10.86 -2.73
N VAL A 89 0.48 -11.73 -3.73
CA VAL A 89 -0.36 -11.69 -4.94
C VAL A 89 -0.83 -13.06 -5.39
N GLY A 90 -2.04 -13.10 -5.95
CA GLY A 90 -2.67 -14.29 -6.51
C GLY A 90 -1.91 -14.85 -7.71
N GLY A 91 -2.20 -16.11 -8.07
CA GLY A 91 -1.55 -16.79 -9.21
C GLY A 91 -0.07 -17.14 -9.02
N MET A 92 0.52 -16.83 -7.86
CA MET A 92 1.82 -17.34 -7.43
C MET A 92 1.64 -18.31 -6.24
N PRO A 93 2.54 -19.32 -6.08
CA PRO A 93 2.49 -20.23 -4.96
C PRO A 93 2.45 -19.50 -3.62
N LEU A 94 1.57 -19.94 -2.72
CA LEU A 94 1.43 -19.37 -1.39
C LEU A 94 2.64 -19.63 -0.46
N PRO A 95 3.25 -20.83 -0.43
CA PRO A 95 4.29 -21.15 0.56
C PRO A 95 5.50 -20.19 0.58
N PRO A 96 6.06 -19.75 -0.57
CA PRO A 96 7.13 -18.75 -0.58
C PRO A 96 6.71 -17.40 0.01
N GLN A 97 5.47 -16.98 -0.20
CA GLN A 97 4.93 -15.74 0.36
C GLN A 97 4.80 -15.85 1.88
N LEU A 98 4.30 -16.97 2.39
CA LEU A 98 4.24 -17.24 3.84
C LEU A 98 5.65 -17.32 4.45
N HIS A 99 6.60 -17.94 3.76
CA HIS A 99 7.98 -17.98 4.22
C HIS A 99 8.59 -16.57 4.30
N ARG A 100 8.31 -15.71 3.31
CA ARG A 100 8.77 -14.31 3.32
C ARG A 100 8.27 -13.55 4.55
N LEU A 101 7.02 -13.79 4.97
CA LEU A 101 6.41 -13.15 6.15
C LEU A 101 7.06 -13.55 7.48
N LYS A 102 7.88 -14.61 7.52
CA LYS A 102 8.68 -14.95 8.72
C LYS A 102 9.81 -13.95 9.00
N SER A 103 10.16 -13.13 8.01
CA SER A 103 11.12 -12.03 8.18
C SER A 103 10.42 -10.79 8.77
N SER A 104 11.20 -9.87 9.36
CA SER A 104 10.67 -8.55 9.76
C SER A 104 10.30 -7.73 8.53
N ILE A 105 9.01 -7.72 8.16
CA ILE A 105 8.47 -6.98 7.02
C ILE A 105 7.93 -5.63 7.48
N LYS A 106 8.33 -4.56 6.79
CA LYS A 106 7.87 -3.19 7.06
C LYS A 106 6.77 -2.73 6.11
N ILE A 107 6.88 -3.14 4.85
CA ILE A 107 5.98 -2.70 3.77
C ILE A 107 5.40 -3.94 3.10
N VAL A 108 4.08 -4.06 3.09
CA VAL A 108 3.35 -5.10 2.35
C VAL A 108 2.75 -4.49 1.10
N ILE A 109 2.96 -5.13 -0.04
CA ILE A 109 2.34 -4.80 -1.32
C ILE A 109 1.52 -6.00 -1.74
N ALA A 110 0.22 -5.82 -1.97
CA ALA A 110 -0.68 -6.95 -2.14
C ALA A 110 -1.83 -6.69 -3.11
N THR A 111 -2.31 -7.77 -3.73
CA THR A 111 -3.66 -7.82 -4.31
C THR A 111 -4.67 -8.21 -3.22
N PRO A 112 -5.89 -7.63 -3.20
CA PRO A 112 -6.85 -7.83 -2.10
C PRO A 112 -7.13 -9.30 -1.76
N GLY A 113 -7.47 -10.12 -2.78
CA GLY A 113 -7.82 -11.52 -2.56
C GLY A 113 -6.74 -12.36 -1.89
N ARG A 114 -5.47 -12.22 -2.30
CA ARG A 114 -4.34 -12.95 -1.67
C ARG A 114 -4.07 -12.47 -0.26
N LEU A 115 -4.20 -11.16 0.00
CA LEU A 115 -4.03 -10.65 1.35
C LEU A 115 -5.09 -11.23 2.29
N ILE A 116 -6.36 -11.24 1.88
CA ILE A 116 -7.45 -11.84 2.64
C ILE A 116 -7.18 -13.31 2.95
N GLU A 117 -6.73 -14.09 1.97
CA GLU A 117 -6.35 -15.50 2.14
C GLU A 117 -5.29 -15.67 3.25
N ILE A 118 -4.26 -14.82 3.25
CA ILE A 118 -3.17 -14.83 4.24
C ILE A 118 -3.64 -14.38 5.63
N LEU A 119 -4.50 -13.35 5.70
CA LEU A 119 -5.07 -12.86 6.95
C LEU A 119 -5.95 -13.94 7.61
N LYS A 120 -6.75 -14.67 6.83
CA LYS A 120 -7.57 -15.80 7.31
C LYS A 120 -6.72 -16.94 7.89
N GLN A 121 -5.52 -17.16 7.36
CA GLN A 121 -4.54 -18.11 7.91
C GLN A 121 -3.78 -17.59 9.13
N LYS A 122 -4.04 -16.34 9.57
CA LYS A 122 -3.35 -15.67 10.68
C LYS A 122 -1.83 -15.59 10.51
N ALA A 123 -1.35 -15.63 9.27
CA ALA A 123 0.08 -15.53 8.95
C ALA A 123 0.59 -14.08 8.88
N LEU A 124 -0.33 -13.10 8.91
CA LEU A 124 -0.05 -11.68 8.95
C LEU A 124 -1.07 -10.99 9.85
N GLN A 125 -0.63 -9.94 10.56
CA GLN A 125 -1.50 -9.04 11.32
C GLN A 125 -1.27 -7.61 10.84
N LEU A 126 -2.33 -6.81 10.76
CA LEU A 126 -2.27 -5.43 10.28
C LEU A 126 -2.40 -4.40 11.42
N ASP A 127 -2.39 -4.85 12.67
CA ASP A 127 -2.62 -4.06 13.90
C ASP A 127 -1.61 -2.92 14.11
N LYS A 128 -0.45 -2.97 13.45
CA LYS A 128 0.58 -1.91 13.48
C LYS A 128 0.64 -1.04 12.24
N VAL A 129 -0.22 -1.27 11.24
CA VAL A 129 -0.26 -0.45 10.03
C VAL A 129 -0.61 0.98 10.41
N LYS A 130 0.20 1.93 9.93
CA LYS A 130 0.07 3.38 10.16
C LYS A 130 -0.19 4.14 8.87
N ILE A 131 0.02 3.51 7.72
CA ILE A 131 -0.26 4.09 6.41
C ILE A 131 -0.78 3.01 5.47
N VAL A 132 -1.88 3.32 4.80
CA VAL A 132 -2.50 2.49 3.77
C VAL A 132 -2.49 3.26 2.45
N VAL A 133 -2.16 2.56 1.38
CA VAL A 133 -2.32 3.04 0.02
C VAL A 133 -3.29 2.12 -0.71
N VAL A 134 -4.27 2.70 -1.42
CA VAL A 134 -5.08 1.96 -2.40
C VAL A 134 -4.80 2.60 -3.76
N ASP A 135 -4.12 1.85 -4.62
CA ASP A 135 -3.72 2.25 -5.95
C ASP A 135 -4.68 1.73 -7.01
N GLU A 136 -4.82 2.49 -8.10
CA GLU A 136 -5.76 2.23 -9.21
C GLU A 136 -7.19 1.93 -8.69
N VAL A 137 -7.72 2.81 -7.83
CA VAL A 137 -9.03 2.63 -7.16
C VAL A 137 -10.16 2.41 -8.16
N ASP A 138 -10.22 3.20 -9.23
CA ASP A 138 -11.21 3.02 -10.30
C ASP A 138 -11.14 1.62 -10.94
N THR A 139 -9.94 1.09 -11.13
CA THR A 139 -9.74 -0.28 -11.64
C THR A 139 -10.17 -1.32 -10.61
N MET A 140 -9.86 -1.12 -9.32
CA MET A 140 -10.36 -2.00 -8.23
C MET A 140 -11.89 -2.08 -8.23
N LEU A 141 -12.57 -0.95 -8.41
CA LEU A 141 -14.03 -0.88 -8.46
C LEU A 141 -14.57 -1.60 -9.71
N LYS A 142 -13.98 -1.38 -10.88
CA LYS A 142 -14.35 -2.07 -12.14
C LYS A 142 -14.20 -3.59 -12.05
N MET A 143 -13.20 -4.07 -11.30
CA MET A 143 -12.96 -5.50 -11.08
C MET A 143 -13.83 -6.10 -9.95
N GLY A 144 -14.68 -5.31 -9.30
CA GLY A 144 -15.53 -5.76 -8.20
C GLY A 144 -14.77 -6.03 -6.90
N PHE A 145 -13.57 -5.45 -6.74
CA PHE A 145 -12.75 -5.65 -5.53
C PHE A 145 -13.12 -4.73 -4.36
N GLN A 146 -14.14 -3.88 -4.50
CA GLN A 146 -14.59 -2.96 -3.45
C GLN A 146 -14.77 -3.66 -2.10
N GLN A 147 -15.53 -4.77 -2.06
CA GLN A 147 -15.80 -5.48 -0.82
C GLN A 147 -14.53 -6.12 -0.22
N GLN A 148 -13.62 -6.60 -1.08
CA GLN A 148 -12.35 -7.17 -0.62
C GLN A 148 -11.44 -6.10 -0.03
N VAL A 149 -11.40 -4.91 -0.64
CA VAL A 149 -10.66 -3.77 -0.10
C VAL A 149 -11.23 -3.38 1.26
N LEU A 150 -12.55 -3.26 1.39
CA LEU A 150 -13.21 -2.96 2.68
C LEU A 150 -12.90 -4.03 3.75
N GLU A 151 -12.99 -5.32 3.42
CA GLU A 151 -12.64 -6.42 4.34
C GLU A 151 -11.21 -6.30 4.87
N VAL A 152 -10.25 -5.88 4.03
CA VAL A 152 -8.88 -5.64 4.45
C VAL A 152 -8.77 -4.42 5.37
N LEU A 153 -9.44 -3.32 5.02
CA LEU A 153 -9.40 -2.06 5.78
C LEU A 153 -10.00 -2.21 7.17
N GLU A 154 -11.00 -3.07 7.36
CA GLU A 154 -11.56 -3.41 8.67
C GLU A 154 -10.53 -4.03 9.63
N GLN A 155 -9.45 -4.63 9.11
CA GLN A 155 -8.36 -5.20 9.91
C GLN A 155 -7.25 -4.18 10.22
N VAL A 156 -7.31 -2.98 9.64
CA VAL A 156 -6.35 -1.90 9.86
C VAL A 156 -6.82 -1.02 11.04
N PRO A 157 -5.91 -0.52 11.90
CA PRO A 157 -6.29 0.39 12.98
C PRO A 157 -6.98 1.65 12.47
N LYS A 158 -8.08 2.06 13.11
CA LYS A 158 -8.81 3.31 12.78
C LYS A 158 -7.89 4.54 12.69
N LYS A 159 -6.85 4.61 13.53
CA LYS A 159 -5.84 5.67 13.46
C LYS A 159 -4.70 5.26 12.51
N HIS A 160 -4.91 5.52 11.23
CA HIS A 160 -3.90 5.40 10.17
C HIS A 160 -3.97 6.61 9.23
N GLN A 161 -3.04 6.70 8.30
CA GLN A 161 -3.08 7.63 7.18
C GLN A 161 -3.48 6.87 5.92
N SER A 162 -4.29 7.47 5.07
CA SER A 162 -4.84 6.87 3.85
C SER A 162 -4.49 7.66 2.61
N LEU A 163 -3.88 6.98 1.63
CA LEU A 163 -3.55 7.54 0.33
C LEU A 163 -4.29 6.77 -0.77
N LEU A 164 -5.24 7.41 -1.43
CA LEU A 164 -5.96 6.87 -2.58
C LEU A 164 -5.35 7.44 -3.86
N ALA A 165 -4.95 6.57 -4.77
CA ALA A 165 -4.44 6.93 -6.08
C ALA A 165 -5.31 6.31 -7.17
N SER A 166 -5.77 7.12 -8.11
CA SER A 166 -6.67 6.67 -9.18
C SER A 166 -6.42 7.45 -10.46
N ALA A 167 -6.80 6.91 -11.63
CA ALA A 167 -6.84 7.72 -12.85
C ALA A 167 -8.11 8.58 -12.86
N THR A 168 -9.25 7.97 -12.53
CA THR A 168 -10.55 8.64 -12.44
C THR A 168 -11.12 8.60 -11.02
N ILE A 169 -12.06 9.49 -10.69
CA ILE A 169 -12.77 9.49 -9.39
C ILE A 169 -14.24 9.14 -9.63
N PRO A 170 -14.59 7.85 -9.76
CA PRO A 170 -15.98 7.42 -9.76
C PRO A 170 -16.61 7.57 -8.37
N ALA A 171 -17.95 7.57 -8.29
CA ALA A 171 -18.68 7.70 -7.02
C ALA A 171 -18.26 6.67 -5.95
N GLY A 172 -17.90 5.44 -6.35
CA GLY A 172 -17.41 4.42 -5.42
C GLY A 172 -16.06 4.76 -4.76
N THR A 173 -15.27 5.68 -5.33
CA THR A 173 -14.04 6.17 -4.70
C THR A 173 -14.35 7.04 -3.49
N GLU A 174 -15.39 7.87 -3.56
CA GLU A 174 -15.85 8.67 -2.41
C GLU A 174 -16.38 7.78 -1.29
N GLU A 175 -17.11 6.71 -1.64
CA GLU A 175 -17.55 5.72 -0.66
C GLU A 175 -16.36 5.05 0.03
N LEU A 176 -15.36 4.58 -0.71
CA LEU A 176 -14.13 4.03 -0.13
C LEU A 176 -13.41 5.06 0.75
N ALA A 177 -13.31 6.31 0.30
CA ALA A 177 -12.70 7.39 1.07
C ALA A 177 -13.45 7.68 2.38
N SER A 178 -14.78 7.60 2.39
CA SER A 178 -15.61 7.82 3.58
C SER A 178 -15.45 6.74 4.66
N ARG A 179 -14.86 5.60 4.31
CA ARG A 179 -14.67 4.43 5.19
C ARG A 179 -13.25 4.32 5.75
N LEU A 180 -12.33 5.18 5.29
CA LEU A 180 -10.94 5.27 5.72
C LEU A 180 -10.78 6.25 6.87
#